data_AF-A0A935Y4G1-F1
#
_entry.id   AF-A0A935Y4G1-F1
#
_cell.length_a   1.000
_cell.length_b   1.000
_cell.length_c   1.000
_cell.angle_alpha   90.00
_cell.angle_beta   90.00
_cell.angle_gamma   90.00
#
_symmetry.space_group_name_H-M   'P 1'
#
loop_
_entity.id
_entity.type
_entity.pdbx_description
1 polymer ?
#
loop_
_entity_poly.entity_id
_entity_poly.type
_entity_poly.pdbx_seq_one_letter_code
_entity_poly.pdbx_strand_id
1 'polypeptide(L)'
;MSLIFLTGDKKSGKTSWLGSKFMHKTDADGVISPDIGVIRFFQLLKSGMYLPFSRPAAGVDSISIGMYTFAKQSFEIAARHAASSLQTNTWTIIDEWGHWS
;
A
#
# COMPACT_ATOMS: atom_id res chain seq x y z
N MET A 1 -1.72 12.55 -18.32
CA MET A 1 -1.46 11.84 -17.05
C MET A 1 -0.10 11.18 -17.17
N SER A 2 0.80 11.42 -16.21
CA SER A 2 2.14 10.84 -16.22
C SER A 2 2.19 9.69 -15.23
N LEU A 3 2.77 8.57 -15.64
CA LEU A 3 2.95 7.38 -14.81
C LEU A 3 4.44 7.21 -14.53
N ILE A 4 4.80 7.10 -13.25
CA ILE A 4 6.19 6.91 -12.81
C ILE A 4 6.28 5.58 -12.09
N PHE A 5 7.20 4.73 -12.52
CA PHE A 5 7.52 3.48 -11.86
C PHE A 5 8.85 3.61 -11.12
N LEU A 6 8.86 3.22 -9.84
CA LEU A 6 10.08 3.02 -9.07
C LEU A 6 10.43 1.54 -9.08
N THR A 7 11.53 1.20 -9.74
CA THR A 7 12.02 -0.18 -9.85
C THR A 7 13.33 -0.35 -9.09
N GLY A 8 13.69 -1.61 -8.82
CA GLY A 8 14.91 -1.98 -8.10
C GLY A 8 14.68 -3.23 -7.26
N ASP A 9 15.75 -3.77 -6.69
CA ASP A 9 15.72 -5.05 -5.98
C ASP A 9 14.76 -5.09 -4.80
N LYS A 10 14.39 -6.31 -4.37
CA LYS A 10 13.62 -6.52 -3.15
C LYS A 10 14.37 -5.89 -1.96
N LYS A 11 13.65 -5.17 -1.10
CA LYS A 11 14.20 -4.44 0.05
C LYS A 11 15.22 -3.33 -0.30
N SER A 12 15.17 -2.76 -1.51
CA SER A 12 16.02 -1.63 -1.89
C SER A 12 15.61 -0.27 -1.28
N GLY A 13 14.66 -0.24 -0.33
CA GLY A 13 14.22 0.99 0.34
C GLY A 13 13.17 1.82 -0.42
N LYS A 14 12.58 1.30 -1.51
CA LYS A 14 11.56 2.01 -2.31
C LYS A 14 10.37 2.48 -1.47
N THR A 15 9.77 1.59 -0.69
CA THR A 15 8.64 1.90 0.20
C THR A 15 9.00 2.99 1.21
N SER A 16 10.19 2.91 1.82
CA SER A 16 10.69 3.92 2.76
C SER A 16 10.90 5.28 2.07
N TRP A 17 11.46 5.27 0.86
CA TRP A 17 11.64 6.49 0.07
C TRP A 17 10.29 7.12 -0.27
N LEU A 18 9.33 6.33 -0.76
CA LEU A 18 7.96 6.78 -1.06
C LEU A 18 7.30 7.41 0.17
N GLY A 19 7.35 6.73 1.32
CA GLY A 19 6.84 7.26 2.58
C GLY A 19 7.49 8.59 2.94
N SER A 20 8.82 8.66 2.96
CA SER A 20 9.55 9.90 3.31
C SER A 20 9.24 11.06 2.37
N LYS A 21 8.95 10.79 1.09
CA LYS A 21 8.78 11.81 0.05
C LYS A 21 7.37 12.36 -0.03
N PHE A 22 6.36 11.53 0.26
CA PHE A 22 4.95 11.85 -0.03
C PHE A 22 4.05 11.92 1.21
N MET A 23 4.44 11.36 2.36
CA MET A 23 3.59 11.32 3.56
C MET A 23 3.18 12.71 4.11
N HIS A 24 3.96 13.76 3.81
CA HIS A 24 3.67 15.13 4.26
C HIS A 24 3.19 16.05 3.13
N LYS A 25 2.97 15.51 1.93
CA LYS A 25 2.50 16.30 0.79
C LYS A 25 0.98 16.41 0.82
N THR A 26 0.49 17.64 0.70
CA THR A 26 -0.96 17.93 0.68
C THR A 26 -1.61 17.58 -0.65
N ASP A 27 -0.81 17.47 -1.72
CA ASP A 27 -1.22 17.17 -3.09
C ASP A 27 -0.99 15.69 -3.49
N ALA A 28 -0.62 14.84 -2.53
CA ALA A 28 -0.36 13.43 -2.74
C ALA A 28 -1.14 12.55 -1.74
N ASP A 29 -1.63 11.42 -2.22
CA ASP A 29 -2.22 10.38 -1.39
C ASP A 29 -1.97 9.01 -2.04
N GLY A 30 -2.49 7.95 -1.43
CA GLY A 30 -2.42 6.59 -1.94
C GLY A 30 -2.04 5.60 -0.86
N VAL A 31 -1.45 4.49 -1.29
CA VAL A 31 -1.16 3.34 -0.42
C VAL A 31 0.26 2.88 -0.65
N ILE A 32 0.99 2.72 0.46
CA ILE A 32 2.30 2.06 0.48
C ILE A 32 2.28 0.82 1.38
N SER A 33 3.24 -0.09 1.22
CA SER A 33 3.20 -1.41 1.87
C SER A 33 4.38 -1.67 2.81
N PRO A 34 4.60 -0.85 3.87
CA PRO A 34 5.78 -0.97 4.71
C PRO A 34 5.77 -2.28 5.51
N ASP A 35 6.96 -2.81 5.71
CA ASP A 35 7.22 -3.85 6.70
C ASP A 35 7.54 -3.16 8.03
N ILE A 36 6.70 -3.35 9.05
CA ILE A 36 6.90 -2.82 10.41
C ILE A 36 7.12 -4.01 11.35
N GLY A 37 8.37 -4.20 11.76
CA GLY A 37 8.79 -5.41 12.46
C GLY A 37 8.70 -6.63 11.53
N VAL A 38 7.82 -7.59 11.87
CA VAL A 38 7.59 -8.82 11.07
C VAL A 38 6.23 -8.83 10.36
N ILE A 39 5.46 -7.73 10.50
CA ILE A 39 4.12 -7.61 9.92
C ILE A 39 4.21 -6.60 8.78
N ARG A 40 3.70 -7.00 7.63
CA ARG A 40 3.50 -6.07 6.51
C ARG A 40 2.17 -5.34 6.72
N PHE A 41 2.11 -4.07 6.35
CA PHE A 41 0.91 -3.25 6.46
C PHE A 41 0.59 -2.61 5.12
N PHE A 42 -0.67 -2.29 4.88
CA PHE A 42 -1.03 -1.16 4.02
C PHE A 42 -0.99 0.10 4.87
N GLN A 43 -0.21 1.08 4.47
CA GLN A 43 -0.24 2.42 5.04
C GLN A 43 -0.94 3.35 4.07
N LEU A 44 -2.01 4.00 4.53
CA LEU A 44 -2.67 5.07 3.79
C LEU A 44 -1.88 6.37 4.01
N LEU A 45 -1.35 6.97 2.93
CA LEU A 45 -0.38 8.05 3.06
C LEU A 45 -0.94 9.29 3.76
N LYS A 46 -2.14 9.73 3.39
CA LYS A 46 -2.73 10.98 3.90
C LYS A 46 -3.20 10.89 5.35
N SER A 47 -3.77 9.74 5.75
CA SER A 47 -4.25 9.55 7.12
C SER A 47 -3.18 8.98 8.05
N GLY A 48 -2.11 8.40 7.50
CA GLY A 48 -1.11 7.65 8.26
C GLY A 48 -1.64 6.34 8.86
N MET A 49 -2.86 5.92 8.49
CA MET A 49 -3.48 4.71 9.02
C MET A 49 -2.77 3.46 8.51
N TYR A 50 -2.48 2.53 9.41
CA TYR A 50 -1.90 1.22 9.11
C TYR A 50 -2.96 0.12 9.18
N LEU A 51 -3.02 -0.71 8.15
CA LEU A 51 -3.91 -1.86 8.05
C LEU A 51 -3.07 -3.12 7.88
N PRO A 52 -3.13 -4.09 8.81
CA PRO A 52 -2.29 -5.29 8.74
C PRO A 52 -2.61 -6.12 7.50
N PHE A 53 -1.53 -6.59 6.84
CA PHE A 53 -1.53 -7.26 5.54
C PHE A 53 -1.59 -8.79 5.67
N SER A 54 -0.74 -9.39 6.51
CA SER A 54 -0.27 -10.78 6.30
C SER A 54 -0.81 -11.87 7.22
N ARG A 55 -1.66 -11.58 8.22
CA ARG A 55 -2.26 -12.62 9.07
C ARG A 55 -3.64 -12.19 9.57
N PRO A 56 -4.73 -12.57 8.88
CA PRO A 56 -6.03 -12.55 9.51
C PRO A 56 -5.94 -13.43 10.77
N ALA A 57 -6.43 -12.95 11.92
CA ALA A 57 -6.65 -13.84 13.05
C ALA A 57 -7.60 -14.98 12.61
N ALA A 58 -7.54 -16.13 13.29
CA ALA A 58 -8.48 -17.21 13.00
C ALA A 58 -9.92 -16.69 13.05
N GLY A 59 -10.70 -16.90 11.98
CA GLY A 59 -12.07 -16.41 11.85
C GLY A 59 -12.23 -15.04 11.16
N VAL A 60 -11.15 -14.41 10.68
CA VAL A 60 -11.23 -13.18 9.87
C VAL A 60 -11.29 -13.54 8.39
N ASP A 61 -12.26 -12.96 7.67
CA ASP A 61 -12.39 -13.12 6.22
C ASP A 61 -11.10 -12.75 5.49
N SER A 62 -10.67 -13.66 4.61
CA SER A 62 -9.43 -13.50 3.86
C SER A 62 -9.66 -13.54 2.36
N ILE A 63 -8.81 -12.82 1.62
CA ILE A 63 -8.71 -12.90 0.17
C ILE A 63 -7.30 -13.37 -0.20
N SER A 64 -7.20 -14.32 -1.13
CA SER A 64 -5.92 -14.81 -1.63
C SER A 64 -5.68 -14.28 -3.05
N ILE A 65 -4.50 -13.69 -3.28
CA ILE A 65 -4.05 -13.24 -4.61
C ILE A 65 -2.66 -13.81 -4.84
N GLY A 66 -2.55 -14.76 -5.76
CA GLY A 66 -1.34 -15.56 -5.93
C GLY A 66 -0.99 -16.31 -4.64
N MET A 67 0.26 -16.18 -4.18
CA MET A 67 0.76 -16.84 -2.96
C MET A 67 0.49 -16.06 -1.66
N TYR A 68 -0.19 -14.92 -1.73
CA TYR A 68 -0.43 -14.05 -0.59
C TYR A 68 -1.88 -14.13 -0.13
N THR A 69 -2.07 -14.13 1.18
CA THR A 69 -3.38 -14.08 1.82
C THR A 69 -3.49 -12.80 2.63
N PHE A 70 -4.53 -12.03 2.35
CA PHE A 70 -4.82 -10.75 2.99
C PHE A 70 -6.06 -10.87 3.86
N ALA A 71 -6.13 -10.07 4.92
CA ALA A 71 -7.42 -9.75 5.51
C ALA A 71 -8.26 -8.99 4.46
N LYS A 72 -9.41 -9.55 4.09
CA LYS A 72 -10.26 -9.05 2.99
C LYS A 72 -10.63 -7.58 3.22
N GLN A 73 -11.03 -7.25 4.45
CA GLN A 73 -11.40 -5.89 4.83
C GLN A 73 -10.24 -4.89 4.64
N SER A 74 -9.02 -5.23 5.09
CA SER A 74 -7.84 -4.36 4.92
C SER A 74 -7.53 -4.12 3.45
N PHE A 75 -7.61 -5.17 2.62
CA PHE A 75 -7.40 -5.08 1.19
C PHE A 75 -8.44 -4.18 0.52
N GLU A 76 -9.72 -4.36 0.83
CA GLU A 76 -10.82 -3.57 0.26
C GLU A 76 -10.76 -2.09 0.68
N ILE A 77 -10.32 -1.80 1.91
CA ILE A 77 -10.10 -0.42 2.36
C ILE A 77 -8.95 0.21 1.56
N ALA A 78 -7.82 -0.47 1.47
CA ALA A 78 -6.66 0.02 0.72
C ALA A 78 -6.99 0.24 -0.77
N ALA A 79 -7.70 -0.69 -1.42
CA ALA A 79 -8.09 -0.58 -2.81
C ALA A 79 -9.04 0.61 -3.06
N ARG A 80 -10.05 0.80 -2.18
CA ARG A 80 -10.95 1.97 -2.27
C ARG A 80 -10.20 3.27 -2.05
N HIS A 81 -9.25 3.30 -1.11
CA HIS A 81 -8.43 4.48 -0.84
C HIS A 81 -7.56 4.85 -2.05
N ALA A 82 -6.89 3.88 -2.66
CA ALA A 82 -6.12 4.08 -3.88
C ALA A 82 -6.99 4.60 -5.03
N ALA A 83 -8.20 4.04 -5.22
CA ALA A 83 -9.14 4.49 -6.24
C ALA A 83 -9.64 5.93 -6.00
N SER A 84 -9.93 6.29 -4.75
CA SER A 84 -10.32 7.65 -4.36
C SER A 84 -9.19 8.66 -4.59
N SER A 85 -7.95 8.25 -4.29
CA SER A 85 -6.77 9.09 -4.48
C SER A 85 -6.61 9.53 -5.95
N LEU A 86 -6.89 8.63 -6.89
CA LEU A 86 -6.81 8.91 -8.34
C LEU A 86 -7.75 10.04 -8.79
N GLN A 87 -8.84 10.27 -8.07
CA GLN A 87 -9.85 11.27 -8.44
C GLN A 87 -9.61 12.63 -7.76
N THR A 88 -8.89 12.65 -6.64
CA THR A 88 -8.89 13.80 -5.72
C THR A 88 -7.51 14.44 -5.50
N ASN A 89 -6.42 13.79 -5.92
CA ASN A 89 -5.05 14.28 -5.68
C ASN A 89 -4.25 14.42 -6.98
N THR A 90 -3.23 15.28 -6.94
CA THR A 90 -2.30 15.46 -8.08
C THR A 90 -1.42 14.23 -8.24
N TRP A 91 -1.02 13.62 -7.14
CA TRP A 91 -0.22 12.40 -7.10
C TRP A 91 -0.99 11.28 -6.40
N THR A 92 -1.07 10.12 -7.06
CA THR A 92 -1.49 8.87 -6.42
C THR A 92 -0.31 7.93 -6.36
N ILE A 93 0.04 7.51 -5.16
CA ILE A 93 1.16 6.61 -4.89
C ILE A 93 0.63 5.20 -4.68
N ILE A 94 1.20 4.24 -5.41
CA ILE A 94 0.94 2.82 -5.27
C ILE A 94 2.30 2.13 -5.22
N ASP A 95 2.61 1.46 -4.12
CA ASP A 95 3.94 0.89 -3.88
C ASP A 95 4.24 -0.34 -4.74
N GLU A 96 3.26 -1.25 -4.89
CA GLU A 96 3.44 -2.46 -5.70
C GLU A 96 2.24 -2.69 -6.62
N TRP A 97 2.52 -2.92 -7.91
CA TRP A 97 1.56 -3.29 -8.95
C TRP A 97 2.07 -4.57 -9.64
N GLY A 98 1.31 -5.66 -9.58
CA GLY A 98 1.62 -6.88 -10.32
C GLY A 98 2.31 -7.98 -9.50
N HIS A 99 3.16 -8.77 -10.16
CA HIS A 99 3.57 -10.11 -9.69
C HIS A 99 4.46 -10.06 -8.44
N TRP A 100 3.88 -10.47 -7.33
CA TRP A 100 4.59 -10.77 -6.11
C TRP A 100 5.19 -12.18 -6.26
N SER A 101 6.51 -12.29 -6.37
CA SER A 101 7.26 -13.55 -6.42
C SER A 101 8.27 -13.66 -5.27
#